data_AF-A0A374V7L6-F1
#
_entry.id   AF-A0A374V7L6-F1
#
_cell.length_a   1.000
_cell.length_b   1.000
_cell.length_c   1.000
_cell.angle_alpha   90.00
_cell.angle_beta   90.00
_cell.angle_gamma   90.00
#
_symmetry.space_group_name_H-M   'P 1'
#
loop_
_entity.id
_entity.type
_entity.pdbx_description
1 polymer ?
#
loop_
_entity_poly.entity_id
_entity_poly.type
_entity_poly.pdbx_seq_one_letter_code
_entity_poly.pdbx_strand_id
1 'polypeptide(L)' 'MAYIYDEDSVKALIQWSESAQLPKEVTLSEAEHIMDAKIYVRANINDIKQHYPDEFYNPAIIRLYRLKEFIESNN' A
#
# COMPACT_ATOMS: atom_id res chain seq x y z
N MET A 1 -9.79 5.36 10.88
CA MET A 1 -8.55 6.15 11.00
C MET A 1 -8.42 6.98 9.74
N ALA A 2 -7.98 8.24 9.81
CA ALA A 2 -7.67 9.00 8.59
C ALA A 2 -6.24 8.64 8.16
N TYR A 3 -6.05 8.24 6.90
CA TYR A 3 -4.71 8.01 6.35
C TYR A 3 -3.95 9.32 6.23
N ILE A 4 -2.62 9.26 6.42
CA ILE A 4 -1.73 10.41 6.43
C ILE A 4 -0.93 10.45 5.12
N TYR A 5 -0.91 11.60 4.46
CA TYR A 5 -0.34 11.78 3.11
C TYR A 5 0.85 12.75 3.07
N ASP A 6 1.38 13.17 4.21
CA ASP A 6 2.60 13.99 4.24
C ASP A 6 3.81 13.20 3.74
N GLU A 7 4.84 13.92 3.33
CA GLU A 7 6.01 13.35 2.64
C GLU A 7 6.73 12.28 3.48
N ASP A 8 6.86 12.50 4.79
CA ASP A 8 7.55 11.58 5.69
C ASP A 8 6.73 10.30 5.89
N SER A 9 5.42 10.45 6.08
CA SER A 9 4.49 9.31 6.19
C SER A 9 4.47 8.46 4.91
N VAL A 10 4.44 9.10 3.73
CA VAL A 10 4.45 8.40 2.44
C VAL A 10 5.79 7.68 2.21
N LYS A 11 6.93 8.32 2.52
CA LYS A 11 8.24 7.67 2.46
C LYS A 11 8.32 6.45 3.38
N ALA A 12 7.84 6.58 4.63
CA ALA A 12 7.82 5.48 5.58
C ALA A 12 6.93 4.32 5.10
N LEU A 13 5.78 4.63 4.47
CA LEU A 13 4.90 3.62 3.90
C LEU A 13 5.56 2.87 2.72
N ILE A 14 6.27 3.57 1.84
CA ILE A 14 7.03 2.93 0.75
C ILE A 14 8.11 2.01 1.33
N GLN A 15 8.89 2.49 2.29
CA GLN A 15 9.96 1.71 2.93
C GLN A 15 9.44 0.44 3.61
N TRP A 16 8.33 0.57 4.35
CA TRP A 16 7.63 -0.58 4.91
C TRP A 16 7.20 -1.54 3.79
N SER A 17 6.57 -1.02 2.73
CA SER A 17 6.05 -1.85 1.63
C SER A 17 7.15 -2.61 0.88
N GLU A 18 8.33 -2.00 0.72
CA GLU A 18 9.50 -2.63 0.07
C GLU A 18 10.15 -3.73 0.93
N SER A 19 10.02 -3.65 2.27
CA SER A 19 10.68 -4.55 3.22
C SER A 19 9.76 -5.60 3.85
N ALA A 20 8.44 -5.42 3.72
CA ALA A 20 7.45 -6.30 4.33
C ALA A 20 7.52 -7.73 3.78
N GLN A 21 7.37 -8.71 4.67
CA GLN A 21 7.11 -10.08 4.29
C GLN A 21 5.64 -10.22 3.89
N LEU A 22 5.38 -10.29 2.59
CA LEU A 22 4.03 -10.37 2.04
C LEU A 22 3.65 -11.82 1.74
N PRO A 23 2.43 -12.28 2.11
CA PRO A 23 1.88 -13.53 1.59
C PRO A 23 1.69 -13.41 0.08
N LYS A 24 1.57 -14.55 -0.61
CA LYS A 24 1.36 -14.54 -2.06
C LYS A 24 0.04 -13.87 -2.43
N GLU A 25 -1.03 -14.23 -1.74
CA GLU A 25 -2.39 -13.72 -1.96
C GLU A 25 -2.94 -13.07 -0.70
N VAL A 26 -3.76 -12.03 -0.89
CA VAL A 26 -4.43 -11.29 0.20
C VAL A 26 -5.87 -10.99 -0.22
N THR A 27 -6.83 -11.32 0.63
CA THR A 27 -8.23 -10.88 0.47
C THR A 27 -8.50 -9.77 1.48
N LEU A 28 -8.49 -8.51 1.03
CA LEU A 28 -8.73 -7.35 1.89
C LEU A 28 -10.23 -7.17 2.20
N SER A 29 -11.10 -7.62 1.28
CA SER A 29 -12.56 -7.66 1.43
C SER A 29 -13.14 -8.65 0.42
N GLU A 30 -14.44 -8.92 0.48
CA GLU A 30 -15.13 -9.77 -0.50
C GLU A 30 -14.93 -9.30 -1.96
N ALA A 31 -14.81 -7.99 -2.18
CA ALA A 31 -14.63 -7.40 -3.50
C ALA A 31 -13.17 -7.15 -3.89
N GLU A 32 -12.22 -7.32 -2.96
CA GLU A 32 -10.80 -6.99 -3.19
C GLU A 32 -9.90 -8.18 -2.86
N HIS A 33 -9.68 -8.99 -3.90
CA HIS A 33 -8.73 -10.10 -3.88
C HIS A 33 -7.46 -9.74 -4.64
N ILE A 34 -6.34 -9.73 -3.93
CA ILE A 34 -5.01 -9.49 -4.46
C ILE A 34 -4.34 -10.85 -4.70
N MET A 35 -4.22 -11.26 -5.96
CA MET A 35 -3.60 -12.54 -6.36
C MET A 35 -2.07 -12.57 -6.27
N ASP A 36 -1.44 -11.39 -6.29
CA ASP A 36 0.01 -11.27 -6.09
C ASP A 36 0.31 -9.97 -5.35
N ALA A 37 0.53 -10.09 -4.03
CA ALA A 37 0.79 -8.94 -3.17
C ALA A 37 2.08 -8.20 -3.56
N LYS A 38 3.09 -8.91 -4.09
CA LYS A 38 4.35 -8.28 -4.51
C LYS A 38 4.16 -7.42 -5.75
N ILE A 39 3.43 -7.92 -6.75
CA ILE A 39 3.11 -7.14 -7.96
C ILE A 39 2.21 -5.96 -7.59
N TYR A 40 1.21 -6.18 -6.74
CA TYR A 40 0.32 -5.12 -6.25
C TYR A 40 1.09 -4.00 -5.56
N VAL A 41 1.98 -4.33 -4.61
CA VAL A 41 2.82 -3.34 -3.93
C VAL A 41 3.70 -2.58 -4.91
N ARG A 42 4.37 -3.29 -5.82
CA ARG A 42 5.26 -2.66 -6.80
C ARG A 42 4.51 -1.67 -7.69
N ALA A 43 3.31 -2.01 -8.15
CA ALA A 43 2.49 -1.13 -8.99
C ALA A 43 2.12 0.17 -8.24
N ASN A 44 1.61 0.05 -7.01
CA ASN A 44 1.23 1.22 -6.22
C ASN A 44 2.45 2.08 -5.83
N ILE A 45 3.60 1.49 -5.52
CA ILE A 45 4.84 2.25 -5.27
C ILE A 45 5.26 3.02 -6.53
N ASN A 46 5.17 2.42 -7.71
CA ASN A 46 5.51 3.11 -8.95
C ASN A 46 4.59 4.32 -9.20
N ASP A 47 3.28 4.16 -9.01
CA ASP A 47 2.32 5.26 -9.13
C ASP A 47 2.66 6.39 -8.15
N ILE A 48 2.97 6.07 -6.88
CA ILE A 48 3.35 7.07 -5.87
C ILE A 48 4.65 7.77 -6.28
N LYS A 49 5.69 7.03 -6.69
CA LYS A 49 6.99 7.62 -7.09
C LYS A 49 6.88 8.52 -8.31
N GLN A 50 5.96 8.24 -9.22
CA GLN A 50 5.78 9.02 -10.45
C GLN A 50 4.90 10.26 -10.24
N HIS A 51 3.93 10.20 -9.33
CA HIS A 51 2.87 11.19 -9.27
C HIS A 51 2.76 11.95 -7.95
N TYR A 52 3.31 11.46 -6.84
CA TYR A 52 3.27 12.19 -5.58
C TYR A 52 3.97 13.56 -5.72
N PRO A 53 3.39 14.67 -5.22
CA PRO A 53 2.24 14.76 -4.30
C PRO A 53 0.86 15.02 -4.94
N ASP A 54 0.61 14.61 -6.18
CA ASP A 54 -0.71 14.74 -6.81
C ASP A 54 -1.79 13.90 -6.09
N GLU A 55 -2.77 14.58 -5.50
CA GLU A 55 -3.87 13.96 -4.74
C GLU A 55 -4.71 13.00 -5.58
N PHE A 56 -4.75 13.17 -6.90
CA PHE A 56 -5.44 12.23 -7.80
C PHE A 56 -4.90 10.80 -7.64
N TYR A 57 -3.63 10.64 -7.25
CA TYR A 57 -2.96 9.36 -7.06
C TYR A 57 -2.95 8.88 -5.60
N ASN A 58 -3.60 9.59 -4.67
CA ASN A 58 -3.80 9.13 -3.29
C ASN A 58 -4.40 7.71 -3.16
N PRO A 59 -5.23 7.20 -4.10
CA PRO A 59 -5.66 5.80 -4.06
C PRO A 59 -4.52 4.78 -3.96
N ALA A 60 -3.35 5.04 -4.55
CA ALA A 60 -2.19 4.15 -4.43
C ALA A 60 -1.64 4.11 -2.99
N ILE A 61 -1.61 5.27 -2.31
CA ILE A 61 -1.21 5.39 -0.90
C ILE A 61 -2.22 4.67 0.01
N ILE A 62 -3.52 4.90 -0.21
CA ILE A 62 -4.61 4.26 0.54
C ILE A 62 -4.51 2.73 0.46
N ARG A 63 -4.27 2.20 -0.74
CA ARG A 63 -4.12 0.76 -0.97
C ARG A 63 -2.96 0.17 -0.18
N LEU A 64 -1.81 0.84 -0.15
CA LEU A 64 -0.66 0.39 0.64
C LEU A 64 -0.94 0.45 2.15
N TYR A 65 -1.63 1.48 2.65
CA TYR A 65 -2.05 1.52 4.05
C TYR A 65 -3.00 0.38 4.41
N ARG A 66 -4.02 0.11 3.57
CA ARG A 66 -4.97 -0.98 3.80
C ARG A 66 -4.28 -2.34 3.82
N LEU A 67 -3.33 -2.55 2.91
CA LEU A 67 -2.50 -3.76 2.93
C LEU A 67 -1.67 -3.84 4.21
N LYS A 68 -1.05 -2.74 4.64
CA LYS A 68 -0.29 -2.67 5.90
C LYS A 68 -1.13 -3.04 7.11
N GLU A 69 -2.29 -2.40 7.26
CA GLU A 69 -3.23 -2.68 8.35
C GLU A 69 -3.64 -4.16 8.35
N PHE A 70 -3.91 -4.75 7.18
CA PHE A 70 -4.23 -6.17 7.06
C PHE A 70 -3.07 -7.07 7.51
N ILE A 71 -1.85 -6.81 7.05
CA ILE A 71 -0.68 -7.64 7.39
C ILE A 71 -0.34 -7.54 8.88
N GLU A 72 -0.39 -6.33 9.44
CA GLU A 72 -0.07 -6.08 10.85
C GLU A 72 -1.19 -6.58 11.80
N SER A 73 -2.44 -6.67 11.35
CA SER A 73 -3.54 -7.22 12.16
C SER A 73 -3.59 -8.75 12.16
N ASN A 74 -2.91 -9.41 11.22
CA ASN A 74 -2.87 -10.87 11.08
C ASN A 74 -1.53 -11.51 11.50
N ASN A 75 -0.62 -10.71 12.07
CA ASN A 75 0.64 -11.14 12.69
C ASN A 75 0.58 -10.96 14.21
#